data_AF-A0A522GDM4-F1
#
_entry.id   AF-A0A522GDM4-F1
#
_cell.length_a   1.000
_cell.length_b   1.000
_cell.length_c   1.000
_cell.angle_alpha   90.00
_cell.angle_beta   90.00
_cell.angle_gamma   90.00
#
_symmetry.space_group_name_H-M   'P 1'
#
loop_
_entity.id
_entity.type
_entity.pdbx_description
1 polymer ?
#
loop_
_entity_poly.entity_id
_entity_poly.type
_entity_poly.pdbx_seq_one_letter_code
_entity_poly.pdbx_strand_id
1 'polypeptide(L)'
;MDSNWALGVSSTAPRSIDMITPGGQRSVVDLEALTKEGIPASQKTKRLVFEGEFSSWQPGSAEDYLKGLGFALPEEVVHRHEVFTMVNERRWTIHVPSLVLMRAFFKPNPLVFPAIYTPIGVDYISFVDYSATPPKVVVDGLFCGNGYVTKVFSTDPDVSQGQPLRWIQLSKSAKRASLSAYQHAVTGWLNLSLPSGRVRMVFHGPIKGKHLYATKASLISVDVDEEDSITGAGERFAFHPTANPHREPKTSTRNLTVPVHPHGGYELTDGEWEAIEPILKRKFSNPIHSQRELLNVIFNKLVSGIPWNKTPTGGFKVTTVTSTFHYLVSSGRMDQVLAYLEESREAIA
;
A
#
# COMPACT_ATOMS: atom_id res chain seq x y z
N MET A 1 -15.38 -12.43 9.33
CA MET A 1 -14.07 -12.92 8.86
C MET A 1 -13.55 -13.79 9.96
N ASP A 2 -13.34 -15.06 9.66
CA ASP A 2 -12.88 -16.03 10.63
C ASP A 2 -11.41 -15.72 10.96
N SER A 3 -11.12 -15.64 12.26
CA SER A 3 -9.79 -15.26 12.75
C SER A 3 -8.87 -16.48 12.71
N ASN A 4 -8.21 -16.71 11.58
CA ASN A 4 -7.27 -17.84 11.43
C ASN A 4 -5.84 -17.41 11.77
N TRP A 5 -5.08 -18.30 12.42
CA TRP A 5 -3.64 -18.17 12.62
C TRP A 5 -2.90 -19.20 11.76
N ALA A 6 -1.86 -18.77 11.05
CA ALA A 6 -0.99 -19.68 10.32
C ALA A 6 -0.02 -20.35 11.31
N LEU A 7 -0.03 -21.67 11.35
CA LEU A 7 0.88 -22.44 12.19
C LEU A 7 2.24 -22.60 11.55
N GLY A 8 2.34 -22.71 10.23
CA GLY A 8 3.59 -22.94 9.54
C GLY A 8 3.35 -23.34 8.09
N VAL A 9 4.44 -23.73 7.43
CA VAL A 9 4.38 -24.23 6.06
C VAL A 9 4.49 -25.76 6.08
N SER A 10 3.66 -26.45 5.30
CA SER A 10 3.85 -27.89 5.10
C SER A 10 5.16 -28.14 4.36
N SER A 11 5.91 -29.15 4.79
CA SER A 11 7.15 -29.56 4.13
C SER A 11 6.92 -30.35 2.84
N THR A 12 5.68 -30.76 2.54
CA THR A 12 5.34 -31.51 1.33
C THR A 12 5.12 -30.58 0.13
N ALA A 13 5.37 -31.08 -1.08
CA ALA A 13 5.07 -30.39 -2.32
C ALA A 13 3.71 -30.90 -2.89
N PRO A 14 2.81 -30.02 -3.37
CA PRO A 14 2.89 -28.56 -3.33
C PRO A 14 2.82 -28.03 -1.89
N ARG A 15 3.56 -26.94 -1.60
CA ARG A 15 3.57 -26.33 -0.27
C ARG A 15 2.19 -25.78 0.06
N SER A 16 1.71 -26.14 1.23
CA SER A 16 0.46 -25.64 1.81
C SER A 16 0.73 -25.01 3.18
N ILE A 17 -0.29 -24.38 3.75
CA ILE A 17 -0.23 -23.75 5.07
C ILE A 17 -1.23 -24.41 6.00
N ASP A 18 -0.72 -24.83 7.16
CA ASP A 18 -1.54 -25.26 8.26
C ASP A 18 -2.10 -24.03 8.97
N MET A 19 -3.42 -23.94 9.08
CA MET A 19 -4.12 -22.89 9.80
C MET A 19 -4.90 -23.46 10.98
N ILE A 20 -5.12 -22.63 11.98
CA ILE A 20 -5.96 -22.96 13.12
C ILE A 20 -6.92 -21.82 13.43
N THR A 21 -8.18 -22.17 13.71
CA THR A 21 -9.21 -21.24 14.18
C THR A 21 -9.13 -21.07 15.70
N PRO A 22 -9.80 -20.07 16.30
CA PRO A 22 -9.82 -19.91 17.75
C PRO A 22 -10.50 -21.09 18.48
N GLY A 23 -11.35 -21.84 17.77
CA GLY A 23 -11.98 -23.07 18.28
C GLY A 23 -11.12 -24.32 18.16
N GLY A 24 -9.85 -24.19 17.72
CA GLY A 24 -8.93 -25.31 17.55
C GLY A 24 -9.11 -26.12 16.26
N GLN A 25 -10.06 -25.74 15.40
CA GLN A 25 -10.24 -26.41 14.11
C GLN A 25 -9.05 -26.12 13.21
N ARG A 26 -8.43 -27.18 12.68
CA ARG A 26 -7.32 -27.08 11.73
C ARG A 26 -7.82 -27.14 10.30
N SER A 27 -7.17 -26.39 9.42
CA SER A 27 -7.36 -26.46 7.97
C SER A 27 -6.02 -26.35 7.26
N VAL A 28 -5.97 -26.87 6.04
CA VAL A 28 -4.81 -26.74 5.15
C VAL A 28 -5.25 -25.90 3.96
N VAL A 29 -4.51 -24.84 3.66
CA VAL A 29 -4.80 -23.93 2.56
C VAL A 29 -3.60 -23.71 1.66
N ASP A 30 -3.83 -23.23 0.44
CA ASP A 30 -2.75 -22.89 -0.49
C ASP A 30 -1.96 -21.67 -0.02
N LEU A 31 -0.69 -21.57 -0.45
CA LEU A 31 0.18 -20.42 -0.15
C LEU A 31 -0.44 -19.07 -0.54
N GLU A 32 -1.26 -19.03 -1.60
CA GLU A 32 -1.93 -17.81 -2.04
C GLU A 32 -2.86 -17.24 -0.96
N ALA A 33 -3.45 -18.09 -0.12
CA ALA A 33 -4.30 -17.68 0.99
C ALA A 33 -3.54 -16.79 2.00
N LEU A 34 -2.22 -16.95 2.14
CA LEU A 34 -1.39 -16.10 3.00
C LEU A 34 -1.34 -14.64 2.57
N THR A 35 -1.83 -14.30 1.38
CA THR A 35 -2.04 -12.89 1.04
C THR A 35 -3.11 -12.26 1.94
N LYS A 36 -4.12 -13.01 2.41
CA LYS A 36 -5.29 -12.47 3.13
C LYS A 36 -5.50 -13.10 4.52
N GLU A 37 -5.10 -14.34 4.73
CA GLU A 37 -5.41 -15.17 5.91
C GLU A 37 -4.19 -15.57 6.75
N GLY A 38 -4.38 -16.17 7.92
CA GLY A 38 -3.28 -16.63 8.77
C GLY A 38 -2.77 -15.59 9.78
N ILE A 39 -3.45 -14.44 9.91
CA ILE A 39 -3.28 -13.50 11.01
C ILE A 39 -4.67 -13.21 11.61
N PRO A 40 -4.90 -13.39 12.91
CA PRO A 40 -6.18 -13.15 13.53
C PRO A 40 -6.67 -11.72 13.29
N ALA A 41 -7.94 -11.59 12.91
CA ALA A 41 -8.57 -10.30 12.70
C ALA A 41 -8.83 -9.61 14.04
N SER A 42 -8.78 -8.28 14.06
CA SER A 42 -9.17 -7.48 15.22
C SER A 42 -10.17 -6.40 14.83
N GLN A 43 -11.25 -6.28 15.59
CA GLN A 43 -12.31 -5.30 15.33
C GLN A 43 -11.88 -3.86 15.64
N LYS A 44 -10.99 -3.67 16.62
CA LYS A 44 -10.52 -2.34 17.05
C LYS A 44 -9.02 -2.24 16.82
N THR A 45 -8.64 -1.64 15.69
CA THR A 45 -7.24 -1.39 15.37
C THR A 45 -6.85 0.05 15.65
N LYS A 46 -5.64 0.24 16.14
CA LYS A 46 -4.98 1.55 16.28
C LYS A 46 -3.79 1.59 15.34
N ARG A 47 -3.53 2.77 14.82
CA ARG A 47 -2.40 3.04 13.92
C ARG A 47 -1.21 3.54 14.73
N LEU A 48 -0.05 2.92 14.54
CA LEU A 48 1.22 3.36 15.11
C LEU A 48 2.27 3.48 14.01
N VAL A 49 3.04 4.56 14.05
CA VAL A 49 4.18 4.75 13.14
C VAL A 49 5.45 4.34 13.88
N PHE A 50 6.32 3.63 13.17
CA PHE A 50 7.65 3.29 13.62
C PHE A 50 8.67 3.86 12.65
N GLU A 51 9.72 4.44 13.21
CA GLU A 51 10.91 4.90 12.51
C GLU A 51 12.10 4.38 13.32
N GLY A 52 13.00 3.65 12.66
CA GLY A 52 14.13 3.01 13.32
C GLY A 52 14.86 2.05 12.39
N GLU A 53 15.70 1.17 12.93
CA GLU A 53 16.45 0.19 12.16
C GLU A 53 15.88 -1.22 12.34
N PHE A 54 15.99 -2.06 11.32
CA PHE A 54 15.64 -3.48 11.43
C PHE A 54 16.55 -4.25 12.41
N SER A 55 17.79 -3.78 12.59
CA SER A 55 18.75 -4.31 13.59
C SER A 55 18.22 -4.26 15.03
N SER A 56 17.31 -3.32 15.32
CA SER A 56 16.72 -3.16 16.65
C SER A 56 15.64 -4.20 16.99
N TRP A 57 15.25 -5.03 16.01
CA TRP A 57 14.19 -6.01 16.15
C TRP A 57 14.76 -7.34 16.63
N GLN A 58 13.99 -8.04 17.46
CA GLN A 58 14.40 -9.30 18.05
C GLN A 58 13.29 -10.35 17.89
N PRO A 59 13.64 -11.65 17.84
CA PRO A 59 12.66 -12.72 18.01
C PRO A 59 11.83 -12.51 19.28
N GLY A 60 10.55 -12.88 19.21
CA GLY A 60 9.59 -12.72 20.28
C GLY A 60 8.63 -13.92 20.37
N SER A 61 7.79 -13.91 21.39
CA SER A 61 6.88 -15.03 21.66
C SER A 61 5.60 -14.93 20.83
N ALA A 62 5.35 -15.95 20.00
CA ALA A 62 4.07 -16.10 19.31
C ALA A 62 2.91 -16.32 20.29
N GLU A 63 3.15 -17.00 21.40
CA GLU A 63 2.16 -17.20 22.46
C GLU A 63 1.74 -15.85 23.08
N ASP A 64 2.71 -14.97 23.39
CA ASP A 64 2.42 -13.63 23.92
C ASP A 64 1.64 -12.79 22.92
N TYR A 65 1.99 -12.88 21.63
CA TYR A 65 1.26 -12.21 20.56
C TYR A 65 -0.20 -12.67 20.50
N LEU A 66 -0.44 -13.98 20.47
CA LEU A 66 -1.77 -14.57 20.37
C LEU A 66 -2.60 -14.31 21.63
N LYS A 67 -2.02 -14.45 22.82
CA LYS A 67 -2.64 -14.04 24.09
C LYS A 67 -3.01 -12.56 24.07
N GLY A 68 -2.14 -11.73 23.50
CA GLY A 68 -2.38 -10.32 23.19
C GLY A 68 -3.60 -10.07 22.31
N LEU A 69 -3.97 -11.00 21.44
CA LEU A 69 -5.18 -10.96 20.61
C LEU A 69 -6.39 -11.66 21.25
N GLY A 70 -6.22 -12.31 22.42
CA GLY A 70 -7.26 -13.15 23.01
C GLY A 70 -7.42 -14.49 22.27
N PHE A 71 -6.36 -14.95 21.63
CA PHE A 71 -6.27 -16.21 20.92
C PHE A 71 -5.39 -17.17 21.74
N ALA A 72 -5.91 -18.36 22.05
CA ALA A 72 -5.14 -19.40 22.74
C ALA A 72 -4.92 -20.59 21.80
N LEU A 73 -3.68 -21.06 21.72
CA LEU A 73 -3.38 -22.31 21.01
C LEU A 73 -3.60 -23.48 21.97
N PRO A 74 -4.21 -24.59 21.51
CA PRO A 74 -4.16 -25.86 22.24
C PRO A 74 -2.70 -26.28 22.51
N GLU A 75 -2.42 -26.84 23.68
CA GLU A 75 -1.04 -27.19 24.14
C GLU A 75 -0.30 -28.14 23.18
N GLU A 76 -1.03 -28.99 22.46
CA GLU A 76 -0.50 -29.98 21.53
C GLU A 76 -0.15 -29.39 20.14
N VAL A 77 -0.47 -28.11 19.91
CA VAL A 77 -0.26 -27.47 18.61
C VAL A 77 1.14 -26.88 18.54
N VAL A 78 1.99 -27.52 17.74
CA VAL A 78 3.29 -26.95 17.37
C VAL A 78 3.07 -25.76 16.44
N HIS A 79 3.51 -24.57 16.84
CA HIS A 79 3.57 -23.41 15.97
C HIS A 79 5.00 -23.21 15.44
N ARG A 80 5.10 -22.78 14.19
CA ARG A 80 6.33 -22.45 13.46
C ARG A 80 6.19 -21.10 12.74
N HIS A 81 5.48 -20.17 13.37
CA HIS A 81 5.27 -18.82 12.87
C HIS A 81 5.99 -17.82 13.77
N GLU A 82 7.09 -17.27 13.28
CA GLU A 82 7.93 -16.33 14.03
C GLU A 82 7.21 -15.00 14.27
N VAL A 83 7.43 -14.43 15.46
CA VAL A 83 6.98 -13.07 15.79
C VAL A 83 8.19 -12.24 16.17
N PHE A 84 8.36 -11.10 15.52
CA PHE A 84 9.39 -10.14 15.90
C PHE A 84 8.85 -9.12 16.89
N THR A 85 9.71 -8.64 17.77
CA THR A 85 9.43 -7.58 18.72
C THR A 85 10.43 -6.45 18.61
N MET A 86 9.96 -5.24 18.86
CA MET A 86 10.80 -4.06 18.98
C MET A 86 10.16 -3.04 19.92
N VAL A 87 10.98 -2.19 20.50
CA VAL A 87 10.55 -1.14 21.43
C VAL A 87 10.80 0.21 20.77
N ASN A 88 9.75 1.00 20.59
CA ASN A 88 9.92 2.36 20.05
C ASN A 88 10.40 3.35 21.12
N GLU A 89 10.75 4.57 20.70
CA GLU A 89 11.20 5.66 21.58
C GLU A 89 10.21 5.99 22.71
N ARG A 90 8.91 5.77 22.47
CA ARG A 90 7.83 6.00 23.44
C ARG A 90 7.64 4.79 24.39
N ARG A 91 8.56 3.83 24.38
CA ARG A 91 8.53 2.58 25.16
C ARG A 91 7.30 1.72 24.88
N TRP A 92 6.80 1.74 23.65
CA TRP A 92 5.81 0.77 23.18
C TRP A 92 6.52 -0.45 22.61
N THR A 93 6.12 -1.63 23.07
CA THR A 93 6.53 -2.90 22.47
C THR A 93 5.58 -3.21 21.32
N ILE A 94 6.13 -3.41 20.13
CA ILE A 94 5.37 -3.75 18.93
C ILE A 94 5.69 -5.20 18.58
N HIS A 95 4.67 -6.04 18.58
CA HIS A 95 4.76 -7.45 18.20
C HIS A 95 4.28 -7.62 16.76
N VAL A 96 5.13 -8.17 15.89
CA VAL A 96 4.88 -8.26 14.45
C VAL A 96 5.18 -9.67 13.95
N PRO A 97 4.15 -10.46 13.60
CA PRO A 97 4.36 -11.76 12.97
C PRO A 97 5.13 -11.61 11.65
N SER A 98 5.99 -12.57 11.35
CA SER A 98 6.78 -12.62 10.11
C SER A 98 5.90 -12.45 8.86
N LEU A 99 4.76 -13.13 8.79
CA LEU A 99 3.77 -12.98 7.73
C LEU A 99 3.25 -11.55 7.55
N VAL A 100 3.09 -10.78 8.64
CA VAL A 100 2.70 -9.36 8.54
C VAL A 100 3.80 -8.54 7.87
N LEU A 101 5.07 -8.85 8.13
CA LEU A 101 6.23 -8.23 7.47
C LEU A 101 6.35 -8.68 6.02
N MET A 102 6.25 -9.98 5.73
CA MET A 102 6.24 -10.49 4.36
C MET A 102 5.16 -9.81 3.53
N ARG A 103 3.98 -9.58 4.11
CA ARG A 103 2.93 -8.81 3.43
C ARG A 103 3.33 -7.36 3.22
N ALA A 104 3.91 -6.70 4.21
CA ALA A 104 4.35 -5.31 4.05
C ALA A 104 5.46 -5.15 3.00
N PHE A 105 6.36 -6.11 2.90
CA PHE A 105 7.52 -6.08 2.00
C PHE A 105 7.14 -6.51 0.59
N PHE A 106 6.30 -7.55 0.44
CA PHE A 106 6.11 -8.24 -0.83
C PHE A 106 4.68 -8.14 -1.39
N LYS A 107 3.65 -7.86 -0.58
CA LYS A 107 2.23 -7.93 -1.02
C LYS A 107 1.72 -6.81 -1.93
N PRO A 108 2.22 -5.56 -2.00
CA PRO A 108 1.64 -4.62 -2.96
C PRO A 108 1.76 -5.10 -4.42
N ASN A 109 2.53 -6.18 -4.67
CA ASN A 109 2.61 -6.87 -5.94
C ASN A 109 2.19 -8.35 -5.81
N PRO A 110 1.14 -8.81 -6.51
CA PRO A 110 0.66 -10.20 -6.40
C PRO A 110 1.62 -11.23 -7.01
N LEU A 111 2.63 -10.81 -7.78
CA LEU A 111 3.65 -11.70 -8.34
C LEU A 111 4.81 -11.95 -7.37
N VAL A 112 5.15 -10.95 -6.55
CA VAL A 112 6.33 -11.02 -5.66
C VAL A 112 6.05 -11.95 -4.48
N PHE A 113 4.88 -11.83 -3.85
CA PHE A 113 4.58 -12.60 -2.64
C PHE A 113 4.58 -14.13 -2.86
N PRO A 114 4.06 -14.69 -3.95
CA PRO A 114 4.24 -16.12 -4.24
C PRO A 114 5.68 -16.48 -4.60
N ALA A 115 6.39 -15.61 -5.32
CA ALA A 115 7.73 -15.88 -5.82
C ALA A 115 8.75 -16.13 -4.70
N ILE A 116 8.63 -15.45 -3.54
CA ILE A 116 9.54 -15.67 -2.38
C ILE A 116 9.45 -17.08 -1.77
N TYR A 117 8.43 -17.86 -2.12
CA TYR A 117 8.29 -19.27 -1.69
C TYR A 117 8.78 -20.27 -2.74
N THR A 118 9.52 -19.79 -3.75
CA THR A 118 10.17 -20.61 -4.77
C THR A 118 11.69 -20.61 -4.60
N PRO A 119 12.42 -21.63 -5.08
CA PRO A 119 13.88 -21.67 -4.97
C PRO A 119 14.58 -20.52 -5.69
N ILE A 120 14.00 -20.04 -6.79
CA ILE A 120 14.55 -18.95 -7.61
C ILE A 120 14.19 -17.58 -6.99
N GLY A 121 13.10 -17.51 -6.22
CA GLY A 121 12.70 -16.28 -5.56
C GLY A 121 12.21 -15.23 -6.56
N VAL A 122 12.53 -13.97 -6.28
CA VAL A 122 12.14 -12.82 -7.13
C VAL A 122 12.96 -12.71 -8.42
N ASP A 123 14.05 -13.48 -8.54
CA ASP A 123 14.87 -13.52 -9.77
C ASP A 123 14.10 -14.21 -10.91
N TYR A 124 13.04 -14.94 -10.59
CA TYR A 124 12.12 -15.51 -11.58
C TYR A 124 11.29 -14.45 -12.31
N ILE A 125 11.11 -13.27 -11.72
CA ILE A 125 10.23 -12.20 -12.25
C ILE A 125 10.99 -10.92 -12.59
N SER A 126 12.25 -10.80 -12.19
CA SER A 126 13.03 -9.58 -12.38
C SER A 126 14.53 -9.85 -12.33
N PHE A 127 15.32 -8.96 -12.94
CA PHE A 127 16.78 -8.99 -12.88
C PHE A 127 17.34 -7.56 -12.88
N VAL A 128 18.63 -7.43 -12.56
CA VAL A 128 19.37 -6.16 -12.65
C VAL A 128 20.10 -6.11 -13.99
N ASP A 129 19.78 -5.12 -14.80
CA ASP A 129 20.53 -4.77 -16.01
C ASP A 129 21.71 -3.88 -15.63
N TYR A 130 22.89 -4.49 -15.60
CA TYR A 130 24.17 -3.83 -15.34
C TYR A 130 24.74 -3.10 -16.57
N SER A 131 24.14 -3.24 -17.76
CA SER A 131 24.55 -2.47 -18.94
C SER A 131 24.08 -1.02 -18.88
N ALA A 132 23.06 -0.72 -18.07
CA ALA A 132 22.60 0.63 -17.79
C ALA A 132 23.44 1.30 -16.69
N THR A 133 23.60 2.64 -16.77
CA THR A 133 24.24 3.45 -15.73
C THR A 133 23.28 4.56 -15.27
N PRO A 134 22.80 4.54 -14.01
CA PRO A 134 22.99 3.48 -13.01
C PRO A 134 22.29 2.16 -13.39
N PRO A 135 22.64 1.02 -12.76
CA PRO A 135 21.98 -0.26 -12.98
C PRO A 135 20.46 -0.15 -12.83
N LYS A 136 19.71 -0.81 -13.71
CA LYS A 136 18.25 -0.75 -13.73
C LYS A 136 17.63 -2.09 -13.43
N VAL A 137 16.54 -2.09 -12.67
CA VAL A 137 15.76 -3.31 -12.43
C VAL A 137 14.77 -3.50 -13.57
N VAL A 138 14.88 -4.64 -14.24
CA VAL A 138 14.02 -5.04 -15.36
C VAL A 138 13.09 -6.13 -14.86
N VAL A 139 11.78 -5.99 -15.14
CA VAL A 139 10.78 -7.03 -14.88
C VAL A 139 10.68 -7.90 -16.12
N ASP A 140 10.87 -9.21 -15.96
CA ASP A 140 10.80 -10.14 -17.07
C ASP A 140 9.33 -10.39 -17.46
N GLY A 141 9.01 -10.08 -18.73
CA GLY A 141 7.67 -10.21 -19.29
C GLY A 141 7.23 -11.64 -19.57
N LEU A 142 8.14 -12.62 -19.53
CA LEU A 142 7.82 -14.01 -19.84
C LEU A 142 6.76 -14.63 -18.91
N PHE A 143 6.64 -14.13 -17.67
CA PHE A 143 5.73 -14.70 -16.67
C PHE A 143 4.51 -13.85 -16.35
N CYS A 144 4.48 -12.60 -16.81
CA CYS A 144 3.32 -11.76 -16.65
C CYS A 144 2.80 -11.45 -18.05
N GLY A 145 1.72 -12.12 -18.46
CA GLY A 145 1.16 -11.97 -19.80
C GLY A 145 1.11 -10.49 -20.22
N ASN A 146 1.47 -10.20 -21.47
CA ASN A 146 1.89 -8.88 -22.01
C ASN A 146 1.09 -7.63 -21.52
N GLY A 147 -0.17 -7.78 -21.11
CA GLY A 147 -0.98 -6.70 -20.54
C GLY A 147 -0.73 -6.36 -19.06
N TYR A 148 -0.16 -7.28 -18.27
CA TYR A 148 0.01 -7.13 -16.81
C TYR A 148 1.28 -6.33 -16.45
N VAL A 149 2.43 -6.67 -17.06
CA VAL A 149 3.69 -5.92 -16.83
C VAL A 149 3.51 -4.45 -17.19
N THR A 150 2.93 -4.18 -18.35
CA THR A 150 2.74 -2.83 -18.87
C THR A 150 1.82 -2.00 -17.95
N LYS A 151 0.80 -2.58 -17.32
CA LYS A 151 -0.09 -1.81 -16.43
C LYS A 151 0.46 -1.61 -15.01
N VAL A 152 1.20 -2.57 -14.48
CA VAL A 152 1.68 -2.54 -13.09
C VAL A 152 3.03 -1.82 -12.96
N PHE A 153 3.84 -1.84 -14.02
CA PHE A 153 5.21 -1.32 -13.99
C PHE A 153 5.52 -0.21 -15.01
N SER A 154 4.65 0.10 -15.99
CA SER A 154 4.98 1.11 -17.02
C SER A 154 4.58 2.56 -16.68
N THR A 155 3.74 2.78 -15.67
CA THR A 155 3.34 4.14 -15.29
C THR A 155 4.11 4.58 -14.05
N ASP A 156 5.20 5.30 -14.32
CA ASP A 156 6.00 6.11 -13.39
C ASP A 156 6.93 5.31 -12.43
N PRO A 157 8.27 5.41 -12.58
CA PRO A 157 9.24 4.72 -11.71
C PRO A 157 9.12 5.12 -10.22
N ASP A 158 8.43 6.22 -9.93
CA ASP A 158 8.20 6.72 -8.57
C ASP A 158 6.93 6.16 -7.91
N VAL A 159 6.18 5.30 -8.60
CA VAL A 159 4.93 4.73 -8.09
C VAL A 159 5.16 3.37 -7.41
N SER A 160 4.56 3.24 -6.22
CA SER A 160 4.78 2.23 -5.18
C SER A 160 4.77 0.75 -5.56
N GLN A 161 4.31 0.35 -6.75
CA GLN A 161 4.12 -1.06 -7.10
C GLN A 161 5.40 -1.75 -7.58
N GLY A 162 6.32 -1.02 -8.23
CA GLY A 162 7.63 -1.53 -8.65
C GLY A 162 8.72 -1.42 -7.58
N GLN A 163 8.52 -0.52 -6.60
CA GLN A 163 9.47 -0.20 -5.55
C GLN A 163 9.89 -1.42 -4.69
N PRO A 164 9.02 -2.38 -4.33
CA PRO A 164 9.44 -3.61 -3.70
C PRO A 164 10.46 -4.40 -4.51
N LEU A 165 10.24 -4.58 -5.81
CA LEU A 165 11.19 -5.30 -6.66
C LEU A 165 12.50 -4.53 -6.80
N ARG A 166 12.42 -3.20 -6.97
CA ARG A 166 13.62 -2.35 -7.00
C ARG A 166 14.44 -2.50 -5.73
N TRP A 167 13.79 -2.39 -4.57
CA TRP A 167 14.46 -2.56 -3.28
C TRP A 167 15.08 -3.95 -3.14
N ILE A 168 14.34 -5.02 -3.40
CA ILE A 168 14.85 -6.39 -3.25
C ILE A 168 16.02 -6.65 -4.21
N GLN A 169 15.95 -6.14 -5.44
CA GLN A 169 17.01 -6.36 -6.44
C GLN A 169 18.23 -5.48 -6.22
N LEU A 170 18.10 -4.28 -5.65
CA LEU A 170 19.21 -3.34 -5.46
C LEU A 170 19.82 -3.36 -4.05
N SER A 171 19.17 -3.98 -3.06
CA SER A 171 19.71 -4.19 -1.71
C SER A 171 20.11 -5.65 -1.49
N LYS A 172 21.38 -5.88 -1.13
CA LYS A 172 21.94 -7.21 -0.84
C LYS A 172 21.23 -7.87 0.34
N SER A 173 20.91 -7.12 1.39
CA SER A 173 20.20 -7.62 2.56
C SER A 173 18.72 -7.89 2.27
N ALA A 174 18.04 -7.05 1.49
CA ALA A 174 16.66 -7.30 1.05
C ALA A 174 16.55 -8.54 0.16
N LYS A 175 17.52 -8.74 -0.73
CA LYS A 175 17.63 -9.97 -1.52
C LYS A 175 17.76 -11.21 -0.63
N ARG A 176 18.68 -11.18 0.34
CA ARG A 176 18.85 -12.26 1.34
C ARG A 176 17.57 -12.49 2.16
N ALA A 177 16.91 -11.42 2.61
CA ALA A 177 15.65 -11.50 3.32
C ALA A 177 14.57 -12.22 2.49
N SER A 178 14.44 -11.89 1.20
CA SER A 178 13.48 -12.57 0.32
C SER A 178 13.79 -14.07 0.15
N LEU A 179 15.05 -14.45 -0.01
CA LEU A 179 15.47 -15.85 -0.16
C LEU A 179 15.30 -16.65 1.13
N SER A 180 15.49 -16.00 2.29
CA SER A 180 15.32 -16.66 3.59
C SER A 180 13.89 -17.13 3.83
N ALA A 181 12.88 -16.47 3.24
CA ALA A 181 11.48 -16.90 3.34
C ALA A 181 11.28 -18.29 2.74
N TYR A 182 11.85 -18.55 1.56
CA TYR A 182 11.88 -19.88 0.96
C TYR A 182 12.62 -20.90 1.84
N GLN A 183 13.81 -20.53 2.34
CA GLN A 183 14.63 -21.41 3.16
C GLN A 183 13.91 -21.85 4.44
N HIS A 184 13.25 -20.90 5.13
CA HIS A 184 12.43 -21.21 6.30
C HIS A 184 11.22 -22.06 5.93
N ALA A 185 10.53 -21.74 4.82
CA ALA A 185 9.38 -22.50 4.35
C ALA A 185 9.71 -23.98 4.06
N VAL A 186 10.91 -24.28 3.53
CA VAL A 186 11.38 -25.67 3.34
C VAL A 186 11.47 -26.44 4.66
N THR A 187 11.79 -25.78 5.76
CA THR A 187 11.83 -26.36 7.11
C THR A 187 10.48 -26.31 7.85
N GLY A 188 9.44 -25.85 7.15
CA GLY A 188 8.08 -25.68 7.66
C GLY A 188 7.86 -24.44 8.52
N TRP A 189 8.82 -23.52 8.54
CA TRP A 189 8.71 -22.25 9.26
C TRP A 189 8.13 -21.16 8.38
N LEU A 190 7.21 -20.39 8.95
CA LEU A 190 6.77 -19.11 8.40
C LEU A 190 7.63 -18.01 9.05
N ASN A 191 8.78 -17.73 8.43
CA ASN A 191 9.76 -16.77 8.93
C ASN A 191 10.55 -16.12 7.77
N LEU A 192 11.17 -14.97 8.05
CA LEU A 192 12.18 -14.33 7.19
C LEU A 192 13.30 -13.75 8.05
N SER A 193 14.49 -13.67 7.49
CA SER A 193 15.53 -12.76 8.00
C SER A 193 15.14 -11.32 7.69
N LEU A 194 15.32 -10.42 8.66
CA LEU A 194 15.11 -9.00 8.42
C LEU A 194 16.28 -8.41 7.64
N PRO A 195 16.02 -7.52 6.66
CA PRO A 195 17.07 -6.85 5.93
C PRO A 195 17.76 -5.79 6.81
N SER A 196 18.85 -5.21 6.30
CA SER A 196 19.52 -4.05 6.90
C SER A 196 18.83 -2.76 6.45
N GLY A 197 19.11 -1.67 7.16
CA GLY A 197 18.66 -0.32 6.79
C GLY A 197 17.68 0.31 7.78
N ARG A 198 17.49 1.62 7.59
CA ARG A 198 16.55 2.42 8.37
C ARG A 198 15.19 2.39 7.70
N VAL A 199 14.15 2.12 8.49
CA VAL A 199 12.80 1.89 8.00
C VAL A 199 11.80 2.85 8.63
N ARG A 200 10.82 3.24 7.81
CA ARG A 200 9.57 3.84 8.27
C ARG A 200 8.43 2.88 7.97
N MET A 201 7.73 2.41 9.00
CA MET A 201 6.58 1.51 8.87
C MET A 201 5.36 2.04 9.61
N VAL A 202 4.18 1.63 9.14
CA VAL A 202 2.90 1.86 9.83
C VAL A 202 2.31 0.53 10.20
N PHE A 203 2.08 0.33 11.49
CA PHE A 203 1.41 -0.84 12.04
C PHE A 203 -0.04 -0.52 12.39
N HIS A 204 -0.90 -1.51 12.18
CA HIS A 204 -2.29 -1.50 12.63
C HIS A 204 -2.51 -2.76 13.46
N GLY A 205 -3.12 -2.59 14.63
CA GLY A 205 -3.40 -3.70 15.54
C GLY A 205 -4.10 -3.21 16.80
N PRO A 206 -4.66 -4.12 17.61
CA PRO A 206 -5.16 -3.77 18.93
C PRO A 206 -4.00 -3.37 19.85
N ILE A 207 -4.32 -2.47 20.77
CA ILE A 207 -3.41 -2.01 21.83
C ILE A 207 -3.91 -2.56 23.16
N LYS A 208 -3.01 -3.19 23.93
CA LYS A 208 -3.25 -3.56 25.33
C LYS A 208 -2.07 -3.09 26.17
N GLY A 209 -2.30 -2.15 27.10
CA GLY A 209 -1.22 -1.50 27.84
C GLY A 209 -0.26 -0.77 26.89
N LYS A 210 1.05 -1.02 27.03
CA LYS A 210 2.11 -0.49 26.15
C LYS A 210 2.50 -1.45 25.01
N HIS A 211 1.62 -2.39 24.67
CA HIS A 211 1.85 -3.37 23.61
C HIS A 211 0.91 -3.14 22.43
N LEU A 212 1.48 -3.11 21.23
CA LEU A 212 0.74 -3.17 19.96
C LEU A 212 0.94 -4.55 19.35
N TYR A 213 -0.15 -5.24 19.04
CA TYR A 213 -0.12 -6.54 18.36
C TYR A 213 -0.46 -6.33 16.88
N ALA A 214 0.55 -6.18 16.03
CA ALA A 214 0.35 -5.83 14.65
C ALA A 214 -0.39 -6.94 13.89
N THR A 215 -1.55 -6.62 13.33
CA THR A 215 -2.31 -7.49 12.42
C THR A 215 -2.14 -7.09 10.95
N LYS A 216 -1.70 -5.86 10.71
CA LYS A 216 -1.33 -5.33 9.41
C LYS A 216 -0.16 -4.37 9.54
N ALA A 217 0.73 -4.42 8.56
CA ALA A 217 1.82 -3.47 8.40
C ALA A 217 1.80 -2.85 7.00
N SER A 218 2.39 -1.67 6.88
CA SER A 218 2.63 -1.00 5.61
C SER A 218 4.02 -0.40 5.66
N LEU A 219 4.89 -0.86 4.76
CA LEU A 219 6.19 -0.27 4.54
C LEU A 219 5.99 1.09 3.86
N ILE A 220 6.59 2.14 4.41
CA ILE A 220 6.45 3.51 3.89
C ILE A 220 7.71 3.91 3.13
N SER A 221 8.86 3.69 3.75
CA SER A 221 10.17 3.88 3.13
C SER A 221 11.24 3.02 3.78
N VAL A 222 12.29 2.70 3.03
CA VAL A 222 13.54 2.11 3.51
C VAL A 222 14.69 2.95 2.99
N ASP A 223 15.59 3.34 3.88
CA ASP A 223 16.89 3.91 3.54
C ASP A 223 17.93 2.80 3.63
N VAL A 224 18.61 2.54 2.52
CA VAL A 224 19.63 1.50 2.37
C VAL A 224 21.00 2.18 2.29
N ASP A 225 21.93 1.70 3.10
CA ASP A 225 23.30 2.21 3.12
C ASP A 225 24.10 1.76 1.89
N GLU A 226 25.19 2.46 1.61
CA GLU A 226 26.05 2.22 0.44
C GLU A 226 26.55 0.78 0.36
N GLU A 227 26.97 0.22 1.50
CA GLU A 227 27.55 -1.12 1.58
C GLU A 227 26.54 -2.23 1.22
N ASP A 228 25.26 -1.98 1.51
CA ASP A 228 24.19 -2.92 1.21
C ASP A 228 23.62 -2.71 -0.21
N SER A 229 23.86 -1.56 -0.81
CA SER A 229 23.45 -1.26 -2.18
C SER A 229 24.33 -1.98 -3.22
N ILE A 230 23.69 -2.43 -4.30
CA ILE A 230 24.40 -2.95 -5.48
C ILE A 230 24.97 -1.81 -6.34
N THR A 231 24.38 -0.61 -6.28
CA THR A 231 24.83 0.54 -7.06
C THR A 231 26.06 1.23 -6.46
N GLY A 232 26.44 0.86 -5.23
CA GLY A 232 27.51 1.54 -4.49
C GLY A 232 27.12 2.96 -4.08
N ALA A 233 25.82 3.23 -3.93
CA ALA A 233 25.32 4.48 -3.37
C ALA A 233 24.15 4.18 -2.43
N GLY A 234 24.06 4.94 -1.34
CA GLY A 234 22.90 4.89 -0.46
C GLY A 234 21.63 5.31 -1.22
N GLU A 235 20.55 4.55 -1.05
CA GLU A 235 19.29 4.78 -1.78
C GLU A 235 18.09 4.71 -0.84
N ARG A 236 17.12 5.60 -1.07
CA ARG A 236 15.84 5.61 -0.39
C ARG A 236 14.76 5.03 -1.29
N PHE A 237 14.16 3.92 -0.87
CA PHE A 237 13.02 3.30 -1.53
C PHE A 237 11.71 3.77 -0.89
N ALA A 238 10.83 4.40 -1.68
CA ALA A 238 9.55 4.92 -1.20
C ALA A 238 8.39 4.01 -1.64
N PHE A 239 7.72 3.38 -0.67
CA PHE A 239 6.64 2.42 -0.90
C PHE A 239 5.25 3.05 -0.82
N HIS A 240 5.16 4.30 -0.38
CA HIS A 240 3.92 5.04 -0.30
C HIS A 240 4.11 6.43 -0.94
N PRO A 241 3.13 6.96 -1.69
CA PRO A 241 3.28 8.27 -2.33
C PRO A 241 3.60 9.41 -1.36
N THR A 242 3.19 9.34 -0.09
CA THR A 242 3.52 10.39 0.89
C THR A 242 4.97 10.32 1.40
N ALA A 243 5.71 9.29 1.02
CA ALA A 243 7.10 9.07 1.41
C ALA A 243 8.10 9.43 0.31
N ASN A 244 7.61 9.69 -0.91
CA ASN A 244 8.44 10.11 -2.03
C ASN A 244 8.90 11.56 -1.76
N PRO A 245 10.21 11.83 -1.59
CA PRO A 245 10.74 13.17 -1.37
C PRO A 245 10.59 14.09 -2.59
N HIS A 246 10.52 13.50 -3.79
CA HIS A 246 10.29 14.21 -5.05
C HIS A 246 8.82 14.44 -5.35
N ARG A 247 7.93 13.98 -4.47
CA ARG A 247 6.51 14.27 -4.64
C ARG A 247 6.30 15.76 -4.47
N GLU A 248 6.07 16.43 -5.60
CA GLU A 248 5.44 17.73 -5.58
C GLU A 248 4.14 17.60 -4.77
N PRO A 249 3.94 18.44 -3.75
CA PRO A 249 2.70 18.42 -2.99
C PRO A 249 1.58 18.47 -4.02
N LYS A 250 0.75 17.40 -4.09
CA LYS A 250 -0.37 17.30 -5.04
C LYS A 250 -1.07 18.63 -4.96
N THR A 251 -0.82 19.47 -5.98
CA THR A 251 -0.98 20.92 -5.95
C THR A 251 -1.91 21.31 -4.82
N SER A 252 -1.35 21.82 -3.70
CA SER A 252 -2.12 22.75 -2.85
C SER A 252 -2.87 23.58 -3.85
N THR A 253 -4.20 23.43 -3.88
CA THR A 253 -5.09 23.92 -4.94
C THR A 253 -4.36 25.06 -5.62
N ARG A 254 -3.85 24.86 -6.86
CA ARG A 254 -3.45 26.01 -7.69
C ARG A 254 -4.54 27.06 -7.47
N ASN A 255 -4.24 28.34 -7.41
CA ASN A 255 -5.23 29.39 -7.14
C ASN A 255 -6.37 29.32 -8.18
N LEU A 256 -7.27 28.35 -8.02
CA LEU A 256 -8.31 27.93 -8.92
C LEU A 256 -9.47 28.74 -8.42
N THR A 257 -9.62 29.90 -9.04
CA THR A 257 -10.78 30.75 -8.84
C THR A 257 -11.91 30.13 -9.64
N VAL A 258 -13.01 29.80 -8.98
CA VAL A 258 -14.24 29.42 -9.68
C VAL A 258 -14.91 30.73 -10.09
N PRO A 259 -15.10 31.01 -11.39
CA PRO A 259 -15.82 32.19 -11.85
C PRO A 259 -17.21 32.20 -11.21
N VAL A 260 -17.72 33.36 -10.79
CA VAL A 260 -19.03 33.49 -10.16
C VAL A 260 -19.97 34.17 -11.15
N HIS A 261 -21.23 33.74 -11.21
CA HIS A 261 -22.27 34.41 -11.99
C HIS A 261 -22.44 35.87 -11.55
N PRO A 262 -22.92 36.77 -12.41
CA PRO A 262 -23.23 38.15 -12.02
C PRO A 262 -24.17 38.27 -10.81
N HIS A 263 -25.03 37.27 -10.59
CA HIS A 263 -25.94 37.19 -9.44
C HIS A 263 -25.34 36.54 -8.18
N GLY A 264 -24.05 36.22 -8.18
CA GLY A 264 -23.33 35.70 -7.00
C GLY A 264 -23.33 34.18 -6.82
N GLY A 265 -24.02 33.42 -7.69
CA GLY A 265 -24.01 31.96 -7.67
C GLY A 265 -22.80 31.37 -8.40
N TYR A 266 -22.37 30.15 -8.05
CA TYR A 266 -21.31 29.44 -8.78
C TYR A 266 -21.76 28.12 -9.39
N GLU A 267 -22.99 27.69 -9.10
CA GLU A 267 -23.56 26.45 -9.64
C GLU A 267 -23.70 26.52 -11.16
N LEU A 268 -23.52 25.37 -11.80
CA LEU A 268 -23.69 25.23 -13.24
C LEU A 268 -25.16 25.33 -13.63
N THR A 269 -25.47 26.23 -14.56
CA THR A 269 -26.76 26.29 -15.26
C THR A 269 -26.90 25.14 -16.25
N ASP A 270 -28.10 24.94 -16.81
CA ASP A 270 -28.34 23.88 -17.80
C ASP A 270 -27.52 24.11 -19.07
N GLY A 271 -27.45 25.36 -19.56
CA GLY A 271 -26.67 25.70 -20.75
C GLY A 271 -25.15 25.56 -20.54
N GLU A 272 -24.64 25.96 -19.37
CA GLU A 272 -23.23 25.72 -19.03
C GLU A 272 -22.92 24.23 -18.94
N TRP A 273 -23.84 23.45 -18.35
CA TRP A 273 -23.68 22.02 -18.24
C TRP A 273 -23.63 21.33 -19.61
N GLU A 274 -24.51 21.71 -20.55
CA GLU A 274 -24.53 21.16 -21.90
C GLU A 274 -23.17 21.33 -22.62
N ALA A 275 -22.50 22.46 -22.41
CA ALA A 275 -21.18 22.74 -22.97
C ALA A 275 -20.03 22.01 -22.22
N ILE A 276 -20.16 21.85 -20.90
CA ILE A 276 -19.12 21.24 -20.05
C ILE A 276 -19.18 19.71 -20.06
N GLU A 277 -20.37 19.11 -20.18
CA GLU A 277 -20.55 17.66 -20.13
C GLU A 277 -19.62 16.90 -21.10
N PRO A 278 -19.44 17.32 -22.37
CA PRO A 278 -18.51 16.66 -23.29
C PRO A 278 -17.05 16.64 -22.82
N ILE A 279 -16.59 17.67 -22.10
CA ILE A 279 -15.24 17.76 -21.52
C ILE A 279 -15.05 16.68 -20.44
N LEU A 280 -16.11 16.44 -19.66
CA LEU A 280 -16.10 15.50 -18.54
C LEU A 280 -16.44 14.06 -18.92
N LYS A 281 -17.12 13.87 -20.05
CA LYS A 281 -17.53 12.56 -20.55
C LYS A 281 -16.32 11.65 -20.75
N ARG A 282 -16.45 10.41 -20.30
CA ARG A 282 -15.45 9.35 -20.55
C ARG A 282 -15.94 8.52 -21.73
N LYS A 283 -15.05 8.20 -22.67
CA LYS A 283 -15.38 7.48 -23.92
C LYS A 283 -16.06 6.11 -23.69
N PHE A 284 -15.86 5.48 -22.52
CA PHE A 284 -16.25 4.08 -22.29
C PHE A 284 -16.88 3.80 -20.92
N SER A 285 -17.45 4.79 -20.23
CA SER A 285 -18.10 4.53 -18.92
C SER A 285 -19.34 5.38 -18.70
N ASN A 286 -20.46 4.71 -18.36
CA ASN A 286 -21.61 5.37 -17.74
C ASN A 286 -21.24 5.72 -16.30
N PRO A 287 -21.24 7.01 -15.91
CA PRO A 287 -20.91 7.39 -14.55
C PRO A 287 -22.00 6.92 -13.58
N ILE A 288 -21.57 6.39 -12.42
CA ILE A 288 -22.48 5.97 -11.34
C ILE A 288 -23.15 7.18 -10.66
N HIS A 289 -22.51 8.34 -10.75
CA HIS A 289 -22.94 9.58 -10.10
C HIS A 289 -23.17 10.67 -11.14
N SER A 290 -24.10 11.59 -10.86
CA SER A 290 -24.26 12.81 -11.64
C SER A 290 -22.96 13.60 -11.62
N GLN A 291 -22.35 13.78 -12.80
CA GLN A 291 -21.10 14.52 -12.93
C GLN A 291 -21.30 16.03 -12.64
N ARG A 292 -22.48 16.57 -12.97
CA ARG A 292 -22.85 17.96 -12.68
C ARG A 292 -22.89 18.23 -11.19
N GLU A 293 -23.59 17.39 -10.44
CA GLU A 293 -23.70 17.53 -8.98
C GLU A 293 -22.33 17.39 -8.31
N LEU A 294 -21.52 16.42 -8.75
CA LEU A 294 -20.15 16.28 -8.26
C LEU A 294 -19.32 17.53 -8.53
N LEU A 295 -19.44 18.15 -9.70
CA LEU A 295 -18.72 19.36 -10.04
C LEU A 295 -19.20 20.56 -9.23
N ASN A 296 -20.51 20.72 -9.02
CA ASN A 296 -21.06 21.78 -8.15
C ASN A 296 -20.57 21.64 -6.70
N VAL A 297 -20.47 20.42 -6.17
CA VAL A 297 -19.90 20.16 -4.83
C VAL A 297 -18.41 20.55 -4.78
N ILE A 298 -17.66 20.26 -5.85
CA ILE A 298 -16.26 20.67 -5.97
C ILE A 298 -16.15 22.21 -6.02
N PHE A 299 -17.00 22.89 -6.79
CA PHE A 299 -17.02 24.35 -6.83
C PHE A 299 -17.35 24.97 -5.47
N ASN A 300 -18.35 24.45 -4.77
CA ASN A 300 -18.66 24.87 -3.39
C ASN A 300 -17.43 24.74 -2.49
N LYS A 301 -16.70 23.62 -2.56
CA LYS A 301 -15.45 23.43 -1.81
C LYS A 301 -14.41 24.51 -2.14
N LEU A 302 -14.23 24.82 -3.42
CA LEU A 302 -13.19 25.75 -3.88
C LEU A 302 -13.53 27.18 -3.46
N VAL A 303 -14.79 27.60 -3.65
CA VAL A 303 -15.28 28.93 -3.27
C VAL A 303 -15.30 29.11 -1.74
N SER A 304 -15.80 28.14 -0.99
CA SER A 304 -15.96 28.27 0.48
C SER A 304 -14.66 28.16 1.27
N GLY A 305 -13.60 27.57 0.70
CA GLY A 305 -12.35 27.31 1.41
C GLY A 305 -12.44 26.25 2.53
N ILE A 306 -13.64 25.76 2.88
CA ILE A 306 -13.88 24.82 4.00
C ILE A 306 -13.14 23.49 3.77
N PRO A 307 -12.56 22.82 4.77
CA PRO A 307 -11.94 21.50 4.59
C PRO A 307 -12.89 20.44 3.99
N TRP A 308 -12.38 19.54 3.13
CA TRP A 308 -13.18 18.52 2.42
C TRP A 308 -14.07 17.64 3.33
N ASN A 309 -13.64 17.37 4.56
CA ASN A 309 -14.41 16.58 5.53
C ASN A 309 -15.59 17.34 6.17
N LYS A 310 -15.68 18.66 5.94
CA LYS A 310 -16.75 19.53 6.39
C LYS A 310 -17.56 20.11 5.22
N THR A 311 -17.14 19.90 3.97
CA THR A 311 -17.89 20.33 2.79
C THR A 311 -19.22 19.58 2.70
N PRO A 312 -20.36 20.26 2.51
CA PRO A 312 -21.63 19.61 2.21
C PRO A 312 -21.51 18.81 0.90
N THR A 313 -21.53 17.48 0.98
CA THR A 313 -21.28 16.61 -0.18
C THR A 313 -22.54 16.21 -0.95
N GLY A 314 -23.72 16.66 -0.55
CA GLY A 314 -24.97 16.30 -1.23
C GLY A 314 -25.23 14.78 -1.30
N GLY A 315 -24.73 14.01 -0.34
CA GLY A 315 -24.85 12.54 -0.32
C GLY A 315 -23.66 11.79 -0.95
N PHE A 316 -22.71 12.48 -1.60
CA PHE A 316 -21.48 11.83 -2.06
C PHE A 316 -20.53 11.49 -0.90
N LYS A 317 -19.77 10.41 -1.05
CA LYS A 317 -18.64 10.13 -0.16
C LYS A 317 -17.53 11.16 -0.41
N VAL A 318 -16.95 11.73 0.65
CA VAL A 318 -15.82 12.70 0.55
C VAL A 318 -14.66 12.15 -0.29
N THR A 319 -14.40 10.85 -0.22
CA THR A 319 -13.36 10.18 -1.04
C THR A 319 -13.67 10.21 -2.53
N THR A 320 -14.94 10.11 -2.92
CA THR A 320 -15.39 10.20 -4.32
C THR A 320 -15.15 11.61 -4.85
N VAL A 321 -15.57 12.63 -4.08
CA VAL A 321 -15.42 14.04 -4.46
C VAL A 321 -13.94 14.42 -4.61
N THR A 322 -13.11 14.10 -3.61
CA THR A 322 -11.67 14.41 -3.62
C THR A 322 -10.93 13.67 -4.74
N SER A 323 -11.24 12.39 -4.98
CA SER A 323 -10.63 11.62 -6.08
C SER A 323 -11.04 12.17 -7.45
N THR A 324 -12.29 12.61 -7.59
CA THR A 324 -12.80 13.23 -8.83
C THR A 324 -12.10 14.55 -9.08
N PHE A 325 -12.01 15.43 -8.09
CA PHE A 325 -11.28 16.69 -8.18
C PHE A 325 -9.82 16.47 -8.64
N HIS A 326 -9.09 15.58 -7.98
CA HIS A 326 -7.70 15.29 -8.35
C HIS A 326 -7.57 14.72 -9.76
N TYR A 327 -8.50 13.87 -10.18
CA TYR A 327 -8.53 13.36 -11.55
C TYR A 327 -8.76 14.48 -12.56
N LEU A 328 -9.71 15.39 -12.32
CA LEU A 328 -9.99 16.51 -13.21
C LEU A 328 -8.80 17.46 -13.33
N VAL A 329 -8.13 17.77 -12.22
CA VAL A 329 -6.92 18.61 -12.22
C VAL A 329 -5.77 17.91 -12.95
N SER A 330 -5.45 16.66 -12.62
CA SER A 330 -4.33 15.94 -13.25
C SER A 330 -4.53 15.66 -14.74
N SER A 331 -5.77 15.59 -15.21
CA SER A 331 -6.09 15.43 -16.64
C SER A 331 -6.19 16.76 -17.40
N GLY A 332 -6.00 17.91 -16.74
CA GLY A 332 -6.18 19.24 -17.33
C GLY A 332 -7.63 19.61 -17.66
N ARG A 333 -8.59 18.73 -17.36
CA ARG A 333 -10.02 18.96 -17.63
C ARG A 333 -10.61 20.05 -16.73
N MET A 334 -10.11 20.17 -15.49
CA MET A 334 -10.56 21.23 -14.59
C MET A 334 -10.23 22.61 -15.17
N ASP A 335 -9.03 22.78 -15.72
CA ASP A 335 -8.59 24.04 -16.31
C ASP A 335 -9.45 24.40 -17.54
N GLN A 336 -9.80 23.42 -18.38
CA GLN A 336 -10.71 23.61 -19.53
C GLN A 336 -12.12 24.05 -19.08
N VAL A 337 -12.64 23.44 -18.01
CA VAL A 337 -13.95 23.81 -17.46
C VAL A 337 -13.94 25.23 -16.92
N LEU A 338 -12.91 25.59 -16.15
CA LEU A 338 -12.82 26.93 -15.56
C LEU A 338 -12.62 28.01 -16.63
N ALA A 339 -11.81 27.77 -17.65
CA ALA A 339 -11.63 28.68 -18.78
C ALA A 339 -12.95 28.93 -19.53
N TYR A 340 -13.72 27.88 -19.81
CA TYR A 340 -15.03 28.02 -20.43
C TYR A 340 -15.98 28.87 -19.55
N LEU A 341 -16.01 28.61 -18.25
CA LEU A 341 -16.88 29.36 -17.33
C LEU A 341 -16.49 30.83 -17.20
N GLU A 342 -15.20 31.14 -17.28
CA GLU A 342 -14.69 32.52 -17.27
C GLU A 342 -15.21 33.26 -18.52
N GLU A 343 -14.99 32.70 -19.71
CA GLU A 343 -15.47 33.27 -20.97
C GLU A 343 -17.01 33.40 -21.03
N SER A 344 -17.73 32.34 -20.65
CA SER A 344 -19.20 32.32 -20.77
C SER A 344 -19.89 33.27 -19.80
N ARG A 345 -19.32 33.48 -18.61
CA ARG A 345 -19.90 34.35 -17.58
C ARG A 345 -19.53 35.81 -17.79
N GLU A 346 -18.36 36.09 -18.36
CA GLU A 346 -17.99 37.45 -18.79
C GLU A 346 -18.82 37.94 -19.97
N ALA A 347 -19.17 37.08 -20.93
CA ALA A 347 -19.97 37.46 -22.10
C ALA A 347 -21.44 37.82 -21.78
N ILE A 348 -21.93 37.46 -20.59
CA ILE A 348 -23.30 37.69 -20.12
C ILE A 348 -23.37 38.90 -19.16
N ALA A 349 -22.22 39.34 -18.62
CA ALA A 349 -22.09 40.53 -17.78
C ALA A 349 -22.05 41.80 -18.64
#